data_AF-A0A9P0N6R3-F1
#
_entry.id   AF-A0A9P0N6R3-F1
#
_cell.length_a   1.000
_cell.length_b   1.000
_cell.length_c   1.000
_cell.angle_alpha   90.00
_cell.angle_beta   90.00
_cell.angle_gamma   90.00
#
_symmetry.space_group_name_H-M   'P 1'
#
loop_
_entity.id
_entity.type
_entity.pdbx_description
1 polymer ?
#
loop_
_entity_poly.entity_id
_entity_poly.type
_entity_poly.pdbx_seq_one_letter_code
_entity_poly.pdbx_strand_id
1 'polypeptide(L)'
;MTIYTDWANHYLERARSRRRAGASGGGLARDCADGLLLADVLEGVTGLKVHRAHRKPRNPQQMLENVQCCLDFLHAQKVQGLEQVTAADIRDAKLKAVLALFFALSRHKQATKQRTAPSTGNATNASKNSSEDVSLNAVQRITGGSSCDEILTACGNNVEMTTLTANRYLVKKC
;
A
#
# COMPACT_ATOMS: atom_id res chain seq x y z
N MET A 1 -13.68 -4.20 -5.67
CA MET A 1 -12.27 -4.53 -5.35
C MET A 1 -11.28 -3.58 -6.05
N THR A 2 -11.65 -2.32 -6.23
CA THR A 2 -10.87 -1.33 -6.99
C THR A 2 -9.73 -0.75 -6.16
N ILE A 3 -9.92 -0.61 -4.84
CA ILE A 3 -8.97 0.02 -3.91
C ILE A 3 -7.54 -0.53 -4.05
N TYR A 4 -7.33 -1.85 -4.00
CA TYR A 4 -5.98 -2.42 -4.14
C TYR A 4 -5.44 -2.37 -5.57
N THR A 5 -6.33 -2.35 -6.57
CA THR A 5 -5.95 -2.19 -7.98
C THR A 5 -5.43 -0.78 -8.21
N ASP A 6 -6.15 0.23 -7.74
CA ASP A 6 -5.77 1.65 -7.84
C ASP A 6 -4.49 1.92 -7.03
N TRP A 7 -4.41 1.37 -5.82
CA TRP A 7 -3.23 1.44 -4.98
C TRP A 7 -2.01 0.83 -5.66
N ALA A 8 -2.13 -0.37 -6.26
CA ALA A 8 -1.05 -0.99 -7.02
C ALA A 8 -0.60 -0.10 -8.20
N ASN A 9 -1.56 0.40 -8.98
CA ASN A 9 -1.29 1.26 -10.13
C ASN A 9 -0.53 2.54 -9.74
N HIS A 10 -0.82 3.14 -8.58
CA HIS A 10 -0.05 4.28 -8.07
C HIS A 10 1.44 3.96 -7.89
N TYR A 11 1.79 2.79 -7.32
CA TYR A 11 3.19 2.41 -7.14
C TYR A 11 3.86 1.92 -8.42
N LEU A 12 3.10 1.31 -9.34
CA LEU A 12 3.61 0.95 -10.66
C LEU A 12 4.04 2.19 -11.44
N GLU A 13 3.27 3.28 -11.38
CA GLU A 13 3.65 4.56 -11.99
C GLU A 13 4.92 5.14 -11.33
N ARG A 14 5.00 5.10 -9.99
CA ARG A 14 6.19 5.54 -9.25
C ARG A 14 7.45 4.73 -9.61
N ALA A 15 7.30 3.43 -9.82
CA ALA A 15 8.37 2.54 -10.27
C ALA A 15 8.68 2.68 -11.78
N ARG A 16 7.94 3.52 -12.51
CA ARG A 16 7.99 3.66 -13.98
C ARG A 16 7.74 2.32 -14.69
N SER A 17 6.91 1.46 -14.10
CA SER A 17 6.54 0.19 -14.70
C SER A 17 5.62 0.41 -15.91
N ARG A 18 5.79 -0.45 -16.90
CA ARG A 18 4.89 -0.52 -18.07
C ARG A 18 3.67 -1.42 -17.81
N ARG A 19 3.62 -2.09 -16.66
CA ARG A 19 2.51 -2.99 -16.28
C ARG A 19 1.38 -2.19 -15.64
N ARG A 20 0.15 -2.69 -15.76
CA ARG A 20 -1.03 -2.14 -15.11
C ARG A 20 -1.78 -3.24 -14.39
N ALA A 21 -2.19 -2.97 -13.16
CA ALA A 21 -3.09 -3.84 -12.42
C ALA A 21 -4.52 -3.67 -12.94
N GLY A 22 -5.29 -4.76 -12.99
CA GLY A 22 -6.61 -4.83 -13.58
C GLY A 22 -6.60 -5.00 -15.10
N ALA A 23 -5.43 -5.18 -15.72
CA ALA A 23 -5.32 -5.35 -17.17
C ALA A 23 -5.70 -6.76 -17.63
N SER A 24 -5.43 -7.79 -16.81
CA SER A 24 -5.91 -9.13 -17.08
C SER A 24 -7.41 -9.22 -16.77
N GLY A 25 -8.18 -9.89 -17.62
CA GLY A 25 -9.59 -10.19 -17.37
C GLY A 25 -9.85 -10.98 -16.07
N GLY A 26 -8.81 -11.49 -15.40
CA GLY A 26 -8.88 -12.10 -14.07
C GLY A 26 -8.57 -11.17 -12.89
N GLY A 27 -8.37 -9.87 -13.13
CA GLY A 27 -8.09 -8.87 -12.10
C GLY A 27 -6.73 -9.01 -11.42
N LEU A 28 -6.56 -8.24 -10.34
CA LEU A 28 -5.28 -8.09 -9.61
C LEU A 28 -4.63 -9.43 -9.22
N ALA A 29 -5.41 -10.43 -8.82
CA ALA A 29 -4.87 -11.72 -8.43
C ALA A 29 -4.15 -12.42 -9.59
N ARG A 30 -4.72 -12.33 -10.79
CA ARG A 30 -4.12 -12.93 -11.99
C ARG A 30 -2.94 -12.12 -12.51
N ASP A 31 -2.97 -10.79 -12.35
CA ASP A 31 -1.83 -9.94 -12.71
C ASP A 31 -0.60 -10.20 -11.83
N CYS A 32 -0.79 -10.60 -10.57
CA CYS A 32 0.28 -10.91 -9.63
C CYS A 32 0.87 -12.32 -9.79
N ALA A 33 0.18 -13.22 -10.49
CA ALA A 33 0.49 -14.66 -10.52
C ALA A 33 1.89 -14.99 -11.08
N ASP A 34 2.39 -14.18 -12.00
CA ASP A 34 3.72 -14.37 -12.62
C ASP A 34 4.88 -13.78 -11.80
N GLY A 35 4.55 -13.09 -10.70
CA GLY A 35 5.48 -12.39 -9.80
C GLY A 35 6.06 -11.09 -10.36
N LEU A 36 5.84 -10.74 -11.63
CA LEU A 36 6.50 -9.60 -12.26
C LEU A 36 5.82 -8.27 -11.94
N LEU A 37 4.48 -8.23 -11.96
CA LEU A 37 3.74 -7.05 -11.50
C LEU A 37 3.98 -6.84 -10.01
N LEU A 38 3.95 -7.93 -9.23
CA LEU A 38 4.19 -7.87 -7.78
C LEU A 38 5.57 -7.26 -7.49
N ALA A 39 6.62 -7.73 -8.16
CA ALA A 39 7.96 -7.17 -8.00
C ALA A 39 7.99 -5.65 -8.30
N ASP A 40 7.33 -5.18 -9.37
CA ASP A 40 7.26 -3.75 -9.68
C ASP A 40 6.55 -2.94 -8.58
N VAL A 41 5.46 -3.47 -8.02
CA VAL A 41 4.74 -2.83 -6.91
C VAL A 41 5.65 -2.73 -5.67
N LEU A 42 6.35 -3.82 -5.33
CA LEU A 42 7.29 -3.84 -4.20
C LEU A 42 8.43 -2.84 -4.37
N GLU A 43 8.97 -2.71 -5.58
CA GLU A 43 9.96 -1.68 -5.90
C GLU A 43 9.39 -0.28 -5.72
N GLY A 44 8.16 -0.03 -6.17
CA GLY A 44 7.50 1.27 -6.01
C GLY A 44 7.22 1.63 -4.54
N VAL A 45 6.85 0.63 -3.72
CA VAL A 45 6.52 0.82 -2.30
C VAL A 45 7.78 1.04 -1.45
N THR A 46 8.82 0.24 -1.67
CA THR A 46 10.04 0.25 -0.85
C THR A 46 11.14 1.15 -1.40
N GLY A 47 11.11 1.47 -2.69
CA GLY A 47 12.22 2.13 -3.39
C GLY A 47 13.43 1.22 -3.63
N LEU A 48 13.36 -0.05 -3.23
CA LEU A 48 14.45 -1.02 -3.36
C LEU A 48 14.19 -1.98 -4.51
N LYS A 49 15.24 -2.41 -5.20
CA LYS A 49 15.13 -3.39 -6.29
C LYS A 49 14.82 -4.78 -5.76
N VAL A 50 13.82 -5.42 -6.35
CA VAL A 50 13.44 -6.81 -6.06
C VAL A 50 14.07 -7.72 -7.11
N HIS A 51 14.75 -8.77 -6.65
CA HIS A 51 15.33 -9.77 -7.55
C HIS A 51 14.23 -10.51 -8.33
N ARG A 52 14.48 -10.79 -9.60
CA ARG A 52 13.55 -11.53 -10.47
C ARG A 52 14.34 -12.63 -11.17
N ALA A 53 14.05 -13.87 -10.83
CA ALA A 53 14.69 -15.04 -11.42
C ALA A 53 14.42 -15.11 -12.94
N HIS A 54 13.19 -14.83 -13.36
CA HIS A 54 12.75 -14.97 -14.76
C HIS A 54 12.09 -13.71 -15.29
N ARG A 55 12.71 -13.03 -16.26
CA ARG A 55 12.16 -11.82 -16.89
C ARG A 55 10.91 -12.09 -17.74
N LYS A 56 10.77 -13.31 -18.25
CA LYS A 56 9.62 -13.78 -19.06
C LYS A 56 9.28 -15.20 -18.61
N PRO A 57 8.58 -15.38 -17.48
CA PRO A 57 8.21 -16.70 -16.98
C PRO A 57 7.30 -17.41 -18.00
N ARG A 58 7.70 -18.60 -18.43
CA ARG A 58 7.01 -19.40 -19.47
C ARG A 58 6.29 -20.62 -18.93
N ASN A 59 6.56 -21.01 -17.69
CA ASN A 59 5.96 -22.17 -17.05
C ASN A 59 5.64 -21.86 -15.59
N PRO A 60 4.77 -22.67 -14.95
CA PRO A 60 4.34 -22.44 -13.57
C PRO A 60 5.49 -22.42 -12.54
N GLN A 61 6.57 -23.16 -12.80
CA GLN A 61 7.73 -23.19 -11.91
C GLN A 61 8.49 -21.86 -11.92
N GLN A 62 8.71 -21.28 -13.10
CA GLN A 62 9.33 -19.96 -13.23
C GLN A 62 8.49 -18.85 -12.59
N MET A 63 7.16 -18.95 -12.69
CA MET A 63 6.23 -18.05 -12.00
C MET A 63 6.37 -18.19 -10.48
N LEU A 64 6.39 -19.43 -9.99
CA LEU A 64 6.57 -19.74 -8.57
C LEU A 64 7.88 -19.17 -8.02
N GLU A 65 8.99 -19.35 -8.73
CA GLU A 65 10.31 -18.83 -8.35
C GLU A 65 10.31 -17.29 -8.25
N ASN A 66 9.71 -16.60 -9.22
CA ASN A 66 9.57 -15.14 -9.15
C ASN A 66 8.75 -14.68 -7.94
N VAL A 67 7.64 -15.38 -7.65
CA VAL A 67 6.81 -15.07 -6.48
C VAL A 67 7.58 -15.36 -5.18
N GLN A 68 8.35 -16.44 -5.12
CA GLN A 68 9.18 -16.77 -3.96
C GLN A 68 10.21 -15.66 -3.70
N CYS A 69 10.89 -15.15 -4.73
CA CYS A 69 11.78 -14.00 -4.59
C CYS A 69 11.07 -12.76 -4.00
N CYS A 70 9.79 -12.54 -4.34
CA CYS A 70 9.00 -11.45 -3.78
C CYS A 70 8.68 -11.67 -2.29
N LEU A 71 8.32 -12.89 -1.89
CA LEU A 71 8.05 -13.21 -0.48
C LEU A 71 9.31 -13.15 0.37
N ASP A 72 10.43 -13.68 -0.13
CA ASP A 72 11.72 -13.60 0.56
C ASP A 72 12.16 -12.14 0.76
N PHE A 73 11.96 -11.30 -0.26
CA PHE A 73 12.19 -9.87 -0.15
C PHE A 73 11.32 -9.23 0.94
N LEU A 74 10.04 -9.56 1.01
CA LEU A 74 9.12 -9.04 2.04
C LEU A 74 9.52 -9.49 3.45
N HIS A 75 10.00 -10.72 3.60
CA HIS A 75 10.54 -11.21 4.87
C HIS A 75 11.82 -10.46 5.27
N ALA A 76 12.70 -10.15 4.30
CA ALA A 76 13.88 -9.34 4.54
C ALA A 76 13.51 -7.90 4.97
N GLN A 77 12.45 -7.33 4.40
CA GLN A 77 11.89 -6.03 4.81
C GLN A 77 11.06 -6.08 6.10
N LYS A 78 10.97 -7.24 6.76
CA LYS A 78 10.22 -7.44 8.02
C LYS A 78 8.73 -7.08 7.92
N VAL A 79 8.11 -7.34 6.76
CA VAL A 79 6.67 -7.18 6.59
C VAL A 79 5.92 -8.25 7.38
N GLN A 80 5.01 -7.82 8.26
CA GLN A 80 4.28 -8.70 9.18
C GLN A 80 2.93 -9.16 8.61
N GLY A 81 2.52 -10.39 8.93
CA GLY A 81 1.20 -10.94 8.57
C GLY A 81 1.19 -11.80 7.30
N LEU A 82 2.35 -12.31 6.88
CA LEU A 82 2.51 -13.14 5.67
C LEU A 82 2.66 -14.64 5.96
N GLU A 83 2.56 -15.07 7.22
CA GLU A 83 2.82 -16.46 7.63
C GLU A 83 1.91 -17.50 6.98
N GLN A 84 0.70 -17.09 6.59
CA GLN A 84 -0.29 -17.93 5.90
C GLN A 84 -0.30 -17.73 4.38
N VAL A 85 0.58 -16.89 3.82
CA VAL A 85 0.65 -16.58 2.40
C VAL A 85 1.78 -17.40 1.77
N THR A 86 1.43 -18.34 0.90
CA THR A 86 2.42 -19.16 0.19
C THR A 86 2.64 -18.67 -1.25
N ALA A 87 3.82 -18.93 -1.81
CA ALA A 87 4.10 -18.59 -3.20
C ALA A 87 3.17 -19.32 -4.18
N ALA A 88 2.78 -20.56 -3.84
CA ALA A 88 1.83 -21.35 -4.62
C ALA A 88 0.45 -20.68 -4.67
N ASP A 89 -0.05 -20.18 -3.54
CA ASP A 89 -1.36 -19.52 -3.49
C ASP A 89 -1.40 -18.23 -4.34
N ILE A 90 -0.29 -17.47 -4.37
CA ILE A 90 -0.19 -16.27 -5.20
C ILE A 90 -0.09 -16.64 -6.69
N ARG A 91 0.73 -17.63 -7.04
CA ARG A 91 0.85 -18.15 -8.42
C ARG A 91 -0.48 -18.69 -8.94
N ASP A 92 -1.23 -19.38 -8.09
CA ASP A 92 -2.55 -19.94 -8.43
C ASP A 92 -3.65 -18.86 -8.41
N ALA A 93 -3.27 -17.58 -8.29
CA ALA A 93 -4.15 -16.42 -8.26
C ALA A 93 -5.25 -16.52 -7.18
N LYS A 94 -4.95 -17.13 -6.03
CA LYS A 94 -5.90 -17.20 -4.92
C LYS A 94 -6.12 -15.82 -4.33
N LEU A 95 -7.34 -15.33 -4.51
CA LEU A 95 -7.73 -13.97 -4.15
C LEU A 95 -7.41 -13.61 -2.69
N LYS A 96 -7.69 -14.53 -1.75
CA LYS A 96 -7.45 -14.34 -0.32
C LYS A 96 -5.97 -14.12 0.00
N ALA A 97 -5.07 -14.87 -0.64
CA ALA A 97 -3.63 -14.76 -0.43
C ALA A 97 -3.10 -13.43 -0.99
N VAL A 98 -3.55 -13.04 -2.19
CA VAL A 98 -3.17 -11.76 -2.80
C VAL A 98 -3.67 -10.59 -1.96
N LEU A 99 -4.90 -10.65 -1.44
CA LEU A 99 -5.41 -9.61 -0.55
C LEU A 99 -4.67 -9.52 0.77
N ALA A 100 -4.36 -10.66 1.40
CA ALA A 100 -3.58 -10.68 2.63
C ALA A 100 -2.20 -10.04 2.44
N LEU A 101 -1.55 -10.33 1.30
CA LEU A 101 -0.28 -9.74 0.91
C LEU A 101 -0.36 -8.22 0.77
N PHE A 102 -1.32 -7.71 0.01
CA PHE A 102 -1.49 -6.27 -0.21
C PHE A 102 -1.91 -5.54 1.07
N PHE A 103 -2.70 -6.16 1.93
CA PHE A 103 -3.06 -5.63 3.25
C PHE A 103 -1.85 -5.52 4.18
N ALA A 104 -1.01 -6.56 4.25
CA ALA A 104 0.21 -6.53 5.03
C ALA A 104 1.17 -5.42 4.54
N LEU A 105 1.30 -5.28 3.22
CA LEU A 105 2.14 -4.27 2.59
C LEU A 105 1.63 -2.84 2.83
N SER A 106 0.31 -2.62 2.71
CA SER A 106 -0.29 -1.30 2.95
C SER A 106 -0.11 -0.85 4.41
N ARG A 107 -0.26 -1.77 5.36
CA ARG A 107 -0.03 -1.52 6.79
C ARG A 107 1.44 -1.22 7.09
N HIS A 108 2.38 -1.98 6.52
CA HIS A 108 3.82 -1.76 6.72
C HIS A 108 4.25 -0.34 6.30
N LYS A 109 3.68 0.19 5.20
CA LYS A 109 3.95 1.56 4.76
C LYS A 109 3.38 2.64 5.69
N GLN A 110 2.29 2.36 6.40
CA GLN A 110 1.70 3.31 7.36
C GLN A 110 2.57 3.43 8.62
N ALA A 111 3.11 2.31 9.10
CA ALA A 111 3.97 2.27 10.29
C ALA A 111 5.32 2.98 10.09
N THR A 112 5.85 3.00 8.87
CA THR A 112 7.12 3.67 8.55
C THR A 112 7.00 5.19 8.51
N LYS A 113 5.83 5.75 8.15
CA LYS A 113 5.58 7.21 8.17
C LYS A 113 5.46 7.81 9.58
N GLN A 114 4.97 7.06 10.57
CA GLN A 114 4.86 7.57 11.95
C GLN A 114 6.20 7.71 12.67
N ARG A 115 7.28 7.09 12.17
CA ARG A 115 8.63 7.18 12.75
C ARG A 115 9.43 8.39 12.29
N THR A 116 8.94 9.15 11.30
CA THR A 116 9.59 10.35 10.76
C THR A 116 8.86 11.64 11.11
N ALA A 117 7.89 11.62 12.02
CA ALA A 117 7.48 12.85 12.68
C ALA A 117 8.62 13.25 13.64
N PRO A 118 9.26 14.43 13.47
CA PRO A 118 10.10 14.96 14.53
C PRO A 118 9.21 15.14 15.76
N SER A 119 9.42 14.29 16.76
CA SER A 119 9.04 14.59 18.13
C SER A 119 9.88 15.79 18.54
N THR A 120 9.35 16.99 18.36
CA THR A 120 9.82 18.17 19.07
C THR A 120 9.63 17.86 20.56
N GLY A 121 10.74 17.60 21.27
CA GLY A 121 10.79 17.66 22.74
C GLY A 121 10.38 19.05 23.23
N ASN A 122 10.06 19.31 24.49
CA ASN A 122 10.61 18.78 25.72
C ASN A 122 9.76 19.27 26.91
N ALA A 123 9.80 18.50 28.00
CA ALA A 123 9.96 18.90 29.40
C ALA A 123 9.15 20.07 30.03
N THR A 124 8.55 19.71 31.15
CA THR A 124 8.27 20.52 32.35
C THR A 124 9.32 21.60 32.69
N ASN A 125 8.89 22.85 32.85
CA ASN A 125 9.00 23.67 34.08
C ASN A 125 8.97 25.18 33.81
N ALA A 126 8.29 25.89 34.69
CA ALA A 126 8.20 27.34 34.76
C ALA A 126 9.56 28.01 34.99
N SER A 127 9.84 29.10 34.26
CA SER A 127 10.38 30.34 34.84
C SER A 127 10.36 31.49 33.83
N LYS A 128 10.25 32.70 34.37
CA LYS A 128 10.16 34.02 33.73
C LYS A 128 11.50 34.42 33.07
N ASN A 129 11.48 35.17 31.96
CA ASN A 129 11.95 36.57 31.85
C ASN A 129 12.24 37.03 30.38
N SER A 130 11.74 38.22 30.05
CA SER A 130 12.19 39.29 29.14
C SER A 130 12.86 39.07 27.75
N SER A 131 12.24 39.75 26.77
CA SER A 131 12.81 40.67 25.76
C SER A 131 13.35 40.17 24.40
N GLU A 132 12.59 40.59 23.37
CA GLU A 132 12.97 41.22 22.08
C GLU A 132 13.75 40.42 21.02
N ASP A 133 13.07 40.03 19.94
CA ASP A 133 13.28 40.61 18.58
C ASP A 133 12.13 40.23 17.63
N VAL A 134 11.71 41.19 16.81
CA VAL A 134 10.63 41.08 15.81
C VAL A 134 11.27 40.90 14.44
N SER A 135 10.88 39.86 13.70
CA SER A 135 10.94 39.93 12.24
C SER A 135 9.75 39.23 11.58
N LEU A 136 9.18 39.97 10.63
CA LEU A 136 7.83 39.84 10.09
C LEU A 136 7.74 38.79 8.99
N ASN A 137 6.60 38.10 8.96
CA ASN A 137 6.14 37.26 7.87
C ASN A 137 5.90 38.04 6.57
N ALA A 138 6.22 37.41 5.43
CA ALA A 138 5.33 37.18 4.28
C ALA A 138 6.08 37.29 2.93
N VAL A 139 6.15 36.19 2.16
CA VAL A 139 5.59 36.09 0.80
C VAL A 139 5.28 34.61 0.52
N GLN A 140 4.03 34.35 0.15
CA GLN A 140 3.47 33.05 -0.16
C GLN A 140 3.32 32.87 -1.68
N ARG A 141 3.32 31.59 -2.10
CA ARG A 141 2.92 30.98 -3.40
C ARG A 141 4.05 30.87 -4.44
N ILE A 142 4.21 29.72 -5.12
CA ILE A 142 3.30 29.20 -6.16
C ILE A 142 3.54 27.66 -6.37
N THR A 143 2.44 26.88 -6.25
CA THR A 143 2.07 25.54 -6.79
C THR A 143 3.10 24.42 -7.00
N GLY A 144 2.75 23.21 -6.51
CA GLY A 144 3.13 21.97 -7.20
C GLY A 144 3.19 20.69 -6.39
N GLY A 145 2.29 20.43 -5.44
CA GLY A 145 2.25 19.15 -4.72
C GLY A 145 0.83 18.67 -4.54
N SER A 146 0.32 17.88 -5.50
CA SER A 146 -0.94 17.15 -5.34
C SER A 146 -0.76 16.15 -4.18
N SER A 147 -1.30 16.51 -3.02
CA SER A 147 -1.28 15.71 -1.80
C SER A 147 -2.35 14.62 -1.92
N CYS A 148 -1.98 13.44 -2.41
CA CYS A 148 -2.87 12.28 -2.51
C CYS A 148 -3.06 11.55 -1.17
N ASP A 149 -2.62 12.12 -0.05
CA ASP A 149 -2.64 11.50 1.27
C ASP A 149 -4.07 11.36 1.86
N GLU A 150 -5.10 11.94 1.24
CA GLU A 150 -6.49 11.83 1.71
C GLU A 150 -7.19 10.51 1.33
N ILE A 151 -6.70 9.75 0.34
CA ILE A 151 -7.45 8.57 -0.15
C ILE A 151 -7.44 7.39 0.85
N LEU A 152 -6.48 7.33 1.79
CA LEU A 152 -6.35 6.20 2.73
C LEU A 152 -6.75 6.51 4.18
N THR A 153 -7.02 7.77 4.54
CA THR A 153 -7.41 8.13 5.92
C THR A 153 -8.90 7.88 6.20
N ALA A 154 -9.72 7.71 5.17
CA ALA A 154 -11.18 7.70 5.33
C ALA A 154 -11.83 6.34 5.68
N CYS A 155 -11.09 5.24 5.83
CA CYS A 155 -11.69 3.91 6.09
C CYS A 155 -11.06 3.14 7.24
N GLY A 156 -10.69 3.84 8.31
CA GLY A 156 -10.28 3.21 9.56
C GLY A 156 -11.02 3.84 10.73
N ASN A 157 -12.30 3.51 10.92
CA ASN A 157 -12.96 3.47 12.23
C ASN A 157 -14.32 2.75 12.13
N ASN A 158 -14.53 1.81 13.06
CA ASN A 158 -15.74 1.03 13.37
C ASN A 158 -16.25 0.01 12.33
N VAL A 159 -15.74 -1.22 12.41
CA VAL A 159 -16.60 -2.40 12.25
C VAL A 159 -17.08 -2.77 13.64
N GLU A 160 -18.18 -2.15 14.06
CA GLU A 160 -18.98 -2.66 15.17
C GLU A 160 -19.96 -3.69 14.61
N MET A 161 -19.90 -4.87 15.19
CA MET A 161 -20.71 -6.04 14.88
C MET A 161 -22.04 -5.91 15.62
N THR A 162 -23.12 -5.52 14.95
CA THR A 162 -24.48 -5.69 15.48
C THR A 162 -25.52 -5.84 14.36
N THR A 163 -26.04 -7.06 14.31
CA THR A 163 -27.38 -7.54 13.95
C THR A 163 -28.48 -6.56 13.53
N LEU A 164 -29.33 -7.07 12.63
CA LEU A 164 -30.78 -6.90 12.52
C LEU A 164 -31.39 -5.97 11.44
N THR A 165 -32.24 -6.63 10.65
CA THR A 165 -33.46 -6.15 9.98
C THR A 165 -33.31 -5.58 8.56
N ALA A 166 -33.34 -6.51 7.59
CA ALA A 166 -33.86 -6.22 6.27
C ALA A 166 -35.37 -5.93 6.38
N ASN A 167 -35.76 -4.67 6.19
CA ASN A 167 -37.15 -4.31 5.96
C ASN A 167 -37.31 -3.64 4.60
N ARG A 168 -38.18 -4.25 3.79
CA ARG A 168 -38.73 -3.75 2.53
C ARG A 168 -39.32 -2.36 2.72
N TYR A 169 -38.91 -1.39 1.90
CA TYR A 169 -39.76 -0.33 1.33
C TYR A 169 -39.07 0.08 0.01
N LEU A 170 -39.51 -0.42 -1.14
CA LEU A 170 -40.52 0.21 -2.00
C LEU A 170 -40.29 1.71 -2.27
N VAL A 171 -40.26 2.05 -3.57
CA VAL A 171 -40.80 3.29 -4.19
C VAL A 171 -39.79 4.34 -4.72
N LYS A 172 -39.62 4.27 -6.05
CA LYS A 172 -39.69 5.36 -7.07
C LYS A 172 -38.52 6.32 -7.32
N LYS A 173 -38.47 6.66 -8.63
CA LYS A 173 -37.82 7.76 -9.38
C LYS A 173 -36.36 7.49 -9.75
N CYS A 174 -35.96 7.41 -11.02
CA CYS A 174 -36.55 7.82 -12.30
C CYS A 174 -36.30 6.76 -13.38
#